data_AF-A0A1C5ABM6-F1
#
_entry.id   AF-A0A1C5ABM6-F1
#
_cell.length_a   1.000
_cell.length_b   1.000
_cell.length_c   1.000
_cell.angle_alpha   90.00
_cell.angle_beta   90.00
_cell.angle_gamma   90.00
#
_symmetry.space_group_name_H-M   'P 1'
#
loop_
_entity.id
_entity.type
_entity.pdbx_description
1 polymer ?
#
loop_
_entity_poly.entity_id
_entity_poly.type
_entity_poly.pdbx_seq_one_letter_code
_entity_poly.pdbx_strand_id
1 'polypeptide(L)'
;MAGYAYPTTAHNSRAVTPREYEDLMHPMAPDGLIGSPALTPLVYADSTLLGVKVRASRAALLRGLRWDSGDTEVSLTVDANSTAGTTRKDLIVLRLSRNPWTIGLAVVKGSALATPTTPSPTYGEDTSTGVWELPLAEVTVPYNDTVTDAGQCIPLAWYVGSDGQLLCTSTTRPPHEPGRRIRELDTGRSYESNGTVWVLLLGDTGWIDLTAEAGWTGASTSIKLRAKNGTVWCRWDTHRVGSTVAAGALSTAFLIPAEYRTTVGMSESCDLLGGATAVAHFAPSGTMQLRADEPMAAGVIARGSKSWPL
;
A
#
# COMPACT_ATOMS: atom_id res chain seq x y z
N MET A 1 -21.36 19.08 33.06
CA MET A 1 -20.17 19.25 33.92
C MET A 1 -19.04 19.82 33.07
N ALA A 2 -18.30 20.79 33.62
CA ALA A 2 -17.06 21.30 33.05
C ALA A 2 -15.96 20.22 33.14
N GLY A 3 -14.97 20.29 32.25
CA GLY A 3 -13.87 19.33 31.99
C GLY A 3 -13.57 18.22 33.02
N TYR A 4 -13.34 17.00 32.50
CA TYR A 4 -12.86 15.85 33.26
C TYR A 4 -11.41 15.53 32.93
N ALA A 5 -10.64 15.06 33.92
CA ALA A 5 -9.26 14.62 33.75
C ALA A 5 -9.01 13.33 34.54
N TYR A 6 -8.34 12.37 33.90
CA TYR A 6 -7.95 11.08 34.49
C TYR A 6 -6.56 10.65 33.98
N PRO A 7 -5.78 9.92 34.80
CA PRO A 7 -6.07 9.51 36.17
C PRO A 7 -5.80 10.63 37.19
N THR A 8 -6.77 10.93 38.07
CA THR A 8 -6.59 11.89 39.18
C THR A 8 -7.17 11.33 40.46
N THR A 9 -6.75 11.84 41.63
CA THR A 9 -7.33 11.38 42.91
C THR A 9 -8.83 11.65 43.00
N ALA A 10 -9.30 12.74 42.39
CA ALA A 10 -10.72 13.11 42.34
C ALA A 10 -11.54 12.21 41.38
N HIS A 11 -10.90 11.62 40.37
CA HIS A 11 -11.54 10.74 39.40
C HIS A 11 -11.27 9.27 39.72
N ASN A 12 -12.31 8.55 40.14
CA ASN A 12 -12.26 7.09 40.37
C ASN A 12 -11.07 6.65 41.25
N SER A 13 -10.63 7.50 42.18
CA SER A 13 -9.44 7.26 43.02
C SER A 13 -8.20 6.82 42.21
N ARG A 14 -7.99 7.41 41.02
CA ARG A 14 -6.93 7.08 40.04
C ARG A 14 -7.07 5.73 39.33
N ALA A 15 -8.16 4.99 39.55
CA ALA A 15 -8.45 3.81 38.75
C ALA A 15 -8.89 4.22 37.34
N VAL A 16 -8.38 3.52 36.33
CA VAL A 16 -8.67 3.74 34.92
C VAL A 16 -9.57 2.61 34.45
N THR A 17 -10.75 2.94 33.95
CA THR A 17 -11.66 1.95 33.34
C THR A 17 -11.11 1.47 31.99
N PRO A 18 -11.53 0.31 31.46
CA PRO A 18 -11.10 -0.14 30.12
C PRO A 18 -11.34 0.90 29.02
N ARG A 19 -12.45 1.65 29.10
CA ARG A 19 -12.74 2.74 28.17
C ARG A 19 -11.74 3.89 28.30
N GLU A 20 -11.50 4.35 29.51
CA GLU A 20 -10.51 5.43 29.76
C GLU A 20 -9.10 5.00 29.35
N TYR A 21 -8.77 3.71 29.50
CA TYR A 21 -7.50 3.17 29.05
C TYR A 21 -7.42 3.18 27.51
N GLU A 22 -8.46 2.74 26.81
CA GLU A 22 -8.55 2.84 25.36
C GLU A 22 -8.41 4.30 24.90
N ASP A 23 -9.14 5.24 25.49
CA ASP A 23 -9.10 6.67 25.14
C ASP A 23 -7.68 7.26 25.29
N LEU A 24 -6.95 6.86 26.34
CA LEU A 24 -5.56 7.29 26.56
C LEU A 24 -4.57 6.62 25.61
N MET A 25 -4.73 5.32 25.36
CA MET A 25 -3.69 4.50 24.73
C MET A 25 -3.85 4.37 23.22
N HIS A 26 -5.07 4.31 22.69
CA HIS A 26 -5.27 4.13 21.25
C HIS A 26 -4.65 5.23 20.37
N PRO A 27 -4.53 6.51 20.79
CA PRO A 27 -3.85 7.53 19.97
C PRO A 27 -2.33 7.35 19.95
N MET A 28 -1.78 6.66 20.95
CA MET A 28 -0.33 6.48 21.13
C MET A 28 0.17 5.12 20.63
N ALA A 29 -0.70 4.11 20.60
CA ALA A 29 -0.37 2.75 20.22
C ALA A 29 -1.14 2.36 18.94
N PRO A 30 -0.44 2.15 17.81
CA PRO A 30 -1.11 1.71 16.60
C PRO A 30 -1.64 0.29 16.75
N ASP A 31 -2.71 0.00 16.02
CA ASP A 31 -3.25 -1.36 15.92
C ASP A 31 -2.36 -2.22 15.02
N GLY A 32 -2.29 -3.52 15.28
CA GLY A 32 -1.62 -4.48 14.40
C GLY A 32 -0.97 -5.64 15.16
N LEU A 33 -0.42 -6.58 14.41
CA LEU A 33 0.33 -7.70 14.99
C LEU A 33 1.72 -7.24 15.45
N ILE A 34 2.15 -7.61 16.65
CA ILE A 34 3.49 -7.29 17.11
C ILE A 34 4.49 -8.16 16.33
N GLY A 35 5.41 -7.53 15.58
CA GLY A 35 6.44 -8.24 14.83
C GLY A 35 6.70 -7.63 13.45
N SER A 36 6.84 -8.50 12.43
CA SER A 36 7.18 -8.11 11.07
C SER A 36 6.44 -8.97 10.03
N PRO A 37 6.05 -8.39 8.87
CA PRO A 37 5.55 -9.13 7.71
C PRO A 37 6.48 -10.24 7.18
N ALA A 38 7.77 -10.21 7.53
CA ALA A 38 8.72 -11.26 7.14
C ALA A 38 8.56 -12.56 7.95
N LEU A 39 7.78 -12.54 9.03
CA LEU A 39 7.47 -13.71 9.83
C LEU A 39 6.43 -14.59 9.11
N THR A 40 6.42 -15.87 9.44
CA THR A 40 5.34 -16.77 9.01
C THR A 40 3.98 -16.18 9.40
N PRO A 41 2.98 -16.18 8.50
CA PRO A 41 1.66 -15.64 8.80
C PRO A 41 1.05 -16.20 10.09
N LEU A 42 0.36 -15.34 10.84
CA LEU A 42 -0.33 -15.71 12.08
C LEU A 42 -1.45 -16.73 11.82
N VAL A 43 -2.25 -16.47 10.78
CA VAL A 43 -3.37 -17.32 10.36
C VAL A 43 -2.96 -18.08 9.11
N TYR A 44 -3.22 -19.38 9.07
CA TYR A 44 -2.93 -20.23 7.93
C TYR A 44 -3.94 -21.38 7.82
N ALA A 45 -3.93 -22.06 6.67
CA ALA A 45 -4.69 -23.28 6.45
C ALA A 45 -3.76 -24.39 5.93
N ASP A 46 -4.09 -25.64 6.21
CA ASP A 46 -3.23 -26.81 5.95
C ASP A 46 -4.01 -28.05 5.48
N SER A 47 -5.23 -27.84 4.96
CA SER A 47 -6.09 -28.89 4.42
C SER A 47 -6.52 -29.96 5.44
N THR A 48 -6.43 -29.67 6.76
CA THR A 48 -6.83 -30.63 7.81
C THR A 48 -8.27 -30.45 8.30
N LEU A 49 -8.85 -29.27 8.13
CA LEU A 49 -10.23 -28.93 8.50
C LEU A 49 -10.78 -27.85 7.57
N LEU A 50 -12.09 -27.67 7.55
CA LEU A 50 -12.74 -26.53 6.92
C LEU A 50 -12.66 -25.31 7.85
N GLY A 51 -11.69 -24.43 7.57
CA GLY A 51 -11.33 -23.32 8.45
C GLY A 51 -9.82 -23.08 8.51
N VAL A 52 -9.37 -22.40 9.56
CA VAL A 52 -7.98 -21.94 9.68
C VAL A 52 -7.39 -22.27 11.05
N LYS A 53 -6.07 -22.16 11.15
CA LYS A 53 -5.32 -22.26 12.39
C LYS A 53 -4.60 -20.96 12.68
N VAL A 54 -4.54 -20.61 13.97
CA VAL A 54 -3.91 -19.40 14.48
C VAL A 54 -2.73 -19.80 15.35
N ARG A 55 -1.54 -19.41 14.91
CA ARG A 55 -0.28 -19.80 15.56
C ARG A 55 -0.21 -19.31 17.00
N ALA A 56 0.31 -20.16 17.88
CA ALA A 56 0.67 -19.83 19.25
C ALA A 56 1.80 -18.80 19.35
N SER A 57 1.97 -18.21 20.53
CA SER A 57 3.07 -17.32 20.90
C SER A 57 3.20 -16.09 20.00
N ARG A 58 2.06 -15.55 19.57
CA ARG A 58 1.95 -14.30 18.83
C ARG A 58 1.17 -13.29 19.65
N ALA A 59 1.38 -12.01 19.37
CA ALA A 59 0.73 -10.93 20.06
C ALA A 59 0.24 -9.86 19.09
N ALA A 60 -0.76 -9.09 19.51
CA ALA A 60 -1.30 -7.97 18.76
C ALA A 60 -1.62 -6.81 19.70
N LEU A 61 -1.65 -5.61 19.13
CA LEU A 61 -2.22 -4.42 19.75
C LEU A 61 -3.51 -4.07 19.04
N LEU A 62 -4.55 -3.79 19.82
CA LEU A 62 -5.86 -3.42 19.33
C LEU A 62 -6.43 -2.33 20.23
N ARG A 63 -6.49 -1.11 19.71
CA ARG A 63 -6.92 0.11 20.39
C ARG A 63 -6.18 0.33 21.72
N GLY A 64 -4.88 0.07 21.70
CA GLY A 64 -4.00 0.16 22.88
C GLY A 64 -4.05 -1.05 23.83
N LEU A 65 -4.99 -1.99 23.66
CA LEU A 65 -5.04 -3.22 24.42
C LEU A 65 -4.17 -4.29 23.78
N ARG A 66 -3.51 -5.10 24.60
CA ARG A 66 -2.71 -6.24 24.15
C ARG A 66 -3.54 -7.51 24.10
N TRP A 67 -3.35 -8.29 23.05
CA TRP A 67 -3.82 -9.67 22.93
C TRP A 67 -2.64 -10.61 22.69
N ASP A 68 -2.69 -11.80 23.27
CA ASP A 68 -1.70 -12.88 23.07
C ASP A 68 -2.44 -14.16 22.64
N SER A 69 -1.87 -14.89 21.67
CA SER A 69 -2.49 -16.12 21.13
C SER A 69 -2.30 -17.36 21.99
N GLY A 70 -1.72 -17.21 23.20
CA GLY A 70 -1.43 -18.32 24.11
C GLY A 70 -0.20 -19.15 23.69
N ASP A 71 -0.06 -20.33 24.30
CA ASP A 71 1.03 -21.28 24.08
C ASP A 71 0.65 -22.44 23.14
N THR A 72 -0.62 -22.51 22.75
CA THR A 72 -1.19 -23.56 21.91
C THR A 72 -1.88 -22.97 20.69
N GLU A 73 -1.87 -23.74 19.60
CA GLU A 73 -2.50 -23.33 18.35
C GLU A 73 -4.03 -23.41 18.47
N VAL A 74 -4.72 -22.39 17.96
CA VAL A 74 -6.18 -22.33 17.97
C VAL A 74 -6.72 -22.64 16.58
N SER A 75 -7.63 -23.60 16.48
CA SER A 75 -8.38 -23.88 15.25
C SER A 75 -9.69 -23.10 15.22
N LEU A 76 -9.95 -22.40 14.13
CA LEU A 76 -11.20 -21.69 13.87
C LEU A 76 -11.92 -22.37 12.71
N THR A 77 -13.07 -22.96 13.01
CA THR A 77 -13.92 -23.57 11.98
C THR A 77 -14.63 -22.50 11.16
N VAL A 78 -14.79 -22.78 9.87
CA VAL A 78 -15.57 -21.96 8.95
C VAL A 78 -16.76 -22.78 8.45
N ASP A 79 -17.93 -22.16 8.34
CA ASP A 79 -19.13 -22.86 7.86
C ASP A 79 -18.94 -23.34 6.40
N ALA A 80 -19.52 -24.47 6.02
CA ALA A 80 -19.57 -24.86 4.61
C ALA A 80 -20.32 -23.83 3.75
N ASN A 81 -19.92 -23.71 2.48
CA ASN A 81 -20.72 -23.04 1.47
C ASN A 81 -21.62 -24.07 0.77
N SER A 82 -22.92 -24.02 1.06
CA SER A 82 -23.92 -24.93 0.51
C SER A 82 -24.59 -24.45 -0.78
N THR A 83 -24.22 -23.28 -1.30
CA THR A 83 -24.85 -22.69 -2.49
C THR A 83 -24.11 -23.10 -3.76
N ALA A 84 -24.73 -23.97 -4.56
CA ALA A 84 -24.14 -24.49 -5.80
C ALA A 84 -23.75 -23.37 -6.78
N GLY A 85 -22.60 -23.54 -7.45
CA GLY A 85 -22.10 -22.59 -8.45
C GLY A 85 -21.58 -21.26 -7.89
N THR A 86 -21.41 -21.14 -6.58
CA THR A 86 -20.91 -19.93 -5.92
C THR A 86 -19.65 -20.19 -5.13
N THR A 87 -18.92 -19.12 -4.83
CA THR A 87 -17.84 -19.11 -3.84
C THR A 87 -18.21 -18.10 -2.75
N ARG A 88 -17.71 -18.30 -1.54
CA ARG A 88 -17.83 -17.33 -0.44
C ARG A 88 -16.44 -16.92 0.01
N LYS A 89 -16.27 -15.65 0.40
CA LYS A 89 -15.07 -15.19 1.10
C LYS A 89 -15.46 -14.82 2.52
N ASP A 90 -14.73 -15.35 3.49
CA ASP A 90 -14.88 -15.02 4.90
C ASP A 90 -13.65 -14.26 5.37
N LEU A 91 -13.82 -13.45 6.42
CA LEU A 91 -12.74 -12.67 7.00
C LEU A 91 -12.47 -13.15 8.43
N ILE A 92 -11.25 -13.55 8.70
CA ILE A 92 -10.75 -13.86 10.03
C ILE A 92 -10.27 -12.56 10.66
N VAL A 93 -10.80 -12.22 11.83
CA VAL A 93 -10.49 -10.96 12.52
C VAL A 93 -10.06 -11.22 13.95
N LEU A 94 -9.24 -10.32 14.47
CA LEU A 94 -9.11 -10.09 15.90
C LEU A 94 -10.12 -9.00 16.29
N ARG A 95 -11.06 -9.34 17.17
CA ARG A 95 -12.20 -8.50 17.51
C ARG A 95 -12.12 -8.03 18.97
N LEU A 96 -12.09 -6.73 19.18
CA LEU A 96 -12.40 -6.10 20.46
C LEU A 96 -13.91 -5.90 20.57
N SER A 97 -14.54 -6.47 21.59
CA SER A 97 -15.92 -6.18 21.98
C SER A 97 -15.92 -5.33 23.24
N ARG A 98 -16.49 -4.10 23.21
CA ARG A 98 -16.58 -3.20 24.38
C ARG A 98 -17.65 -3.61 25.40
N ASN A 99 -18.34 -4.71 25.16
CA ASN A 99 -19.22 -5.36 26.12
C ASN A 99 -19.06 -6.89 25.96
N PRO A 100 -18.23 -7.57 26.79
CA PRO A 100 -17.74 -7.18 28.11
C PRO A 100 -16.25 -6.71 28.16
N TRP A 101 -15.71 -6.04 27.13
CA TRP A 101 -14.28 -5.69 27.01
C TRP A 101 -13.36 -6.89 26.82
N THR A 102 -13.61 -7.67 25.77
CA THR A 102 -12.80 -8.84 25.42
C THR A 102 -12.19 -8.71 24.03
N ILE A 103 -10.97 -9.23 23.87
CA ILE A 103 -10.35 -9.41 22.56
C ILE A 103 -10.33 -10.90 22.25
N GLY A 104 -10.90 -11.27 21.11
CA GLY A 104 -10.98 -12.66 20.67
C GLY A 104 -10.92 -12.80 19.17
N LEU A 105 -10.62 -14.02 18.72
CA LEU A 105 -10.68 -14.38 17.31
C LEU A 105 -12.14 -14.56 16.88
N ALA A 106 -12.48 -14.09 15.68
CA ALA A 106 -13.81 -14.29 15.11
C ALA A 106 -13.75 -14.52 13.59
N VAL A 107 -14.77 -15.21 13.08
CA VAL A 107 -15.02 -15.38 11.65
C VAL A 107 -16.16 -14.45 11.26
N VAL A 108 -15.88 -13.49 10.38
CA VAL A 108 -16.89 -12.66 9.72
C VAL A 108 -17.26 -13.35 8.42
N LYS A 109 -18.41 -14.01 8.43
CA LYS A 109 -18.94 -14.75 7.29
C LYS A 109 -19.38 -13.80 6.17
N GLY A 110 -18.96 -14.05 4.94
CA GLY A 110 -19.40 -13.29 3.78
C GLY A 110 -20.64 -13.85 3.12
N SER A 111 -20.91 -13.35 1.92
CA SER A 111 -22.03 -13.79 1.07
C SER A 111 -21.53 -14.73 -0.03
N ALA A 112 -22.26 -15.81 -0.25
CA ALA A 112 -21.97 -16.74 -1.34
C ALA A 112 -22.45 -16.14 -2.67
N LEU A 113 -21.51 -15.84 -3.58
CA LEU A 113 -21.76 -15.13 -4.84
C LEU A 113 -20.94 -15.76 -5.98
N ALA A 114 -21.31 -15.49 -7.24
CA ALA A 114 -20.50 -15.88 -8.39
C ALA A 114 -19.14 -15.17 -8.40
N THR A 115 -19.13 -13.89 -7.99
CA THR A 115 -17.91 -13.09 -7.79
C THR A 115 -17.86 -12.65 -6.32
N PRO A 116 -17.24 -13.42 -5.42
CA PRO A 116 -17.26 -13.12 -4.00
C PRO A 116 -16.40 -11.90 -3.66
N THR A 117 -16.92 -11.08 -2.74
CA THR A 117 -16.19 -9.96 -2.14
C THR A 117 -15.91 -10.28 -0.68
N THR A 118 -14.73 -9.89 -0.21
CA THR A 118 -14.32 -10.04 1.19
C THR A 118 -15.17 -9.12 2.07
N PRO A 119 -15.69 -9.60 3.21
CA PRO A 119 -16.34 -8.74 4.18
C PRO A 119 -15.42 -7.62 4.64
N SER A 120 -15.97 -6.43 4.86
CA SER A 120 -15.23 -5.33 5.47
C SER A 120 -15.13 -5.53 7.00
N PRO A 121 -13.99 -5.25 7.63
CA PRO A 121 -13.90 -5.19 9.08
C PRO A 121 -14.80 -4.10 9.65
N THR A 122 -15.28 -4.32 10.87
CA THR A 122 -16.10 -3.37 11.63
C THR A 122 -15.19 -2.45 12.45
N TYR A 123 -15.31 -1.15 12.20
CA TYR A 123 -14.65 -0.08 12.95
C TYR A 123 -15.68 0.74 13.72
N GLY A 124 -16.51 0.05 14.50
CA GLY A 124 -17.67 0.64 15.16
C GLY A 124 -17.28 1.79 16.07
N GLU A 125 -18.14 2.81 16.08
CA GLU A 125 -17.97 4.02 16.89
C GLU A 125 -17.80 3.70 18.37
N ASP A 126 -17.26 4.70 19.07
CA ASP A 126 -16.82 4.66 20.45
C ASP A 126 -18.00 4.68 21.45
N THR A 127 -18.90 3.72 21.26
CA THR A 127 -20.08 3.43 22.09
C THR A 127 -19.79 2.27 23.03
N SER A 128 -20.59 2.12 24.09
CA SER A 128 -20.42 1.05 25.10
C SER A 128 -20.60 -0.37 24.56
N THR A 129 -21.16 -0.54 23.36
CA THR A 129 -21.36 -1.83 22.69
C THR A 129 -20.60 -1.95 21.37
N GLY A 130 -19.73 -0.97 21.07
CA GLY A 130 -18.97 -0.93 19.83
C GLY A 130 -18.03 -2.14 19.69
N VAL A 131 -17.80 -2.51 18.44
CA VAL A 131 -16.86 -3.56 18.04
C VAL A 131 -15.77 -2.94 17.18
N TRP A 132 -14.52 -3.33 17.41
CA TRP A 132 -13.38 -2.95 16.57
C TRP A 132 -12.63 -4.19 16.09
N GLU A 133 -12.32 -4.25 14.80
CA GLU A 133 -11.74 -5.44 14.16
C GLU A 133 -10.43 -5.13 13.43
N LEU A 134 -9.41 -5.94 13.72
CA LEU A 134 -8.19 -6.03 12.92
C LEU A 134 -8.30 -7.25 11.98
N PRO A 135 -8.32 -7.06 10.65
CA PRO A 135 -8.32 -8.18 9.71
C PRO A 135 -7.01 -8.96 9.83
N LEU A 136 -7.12 -10.29 9.92
CA LEU A 136 -5.98 -11.20 10.01
C LEU A 136 -5.75 -11.96 8.71
N ALA A 137 -6.80 -12.54 8.15
CA ALA A 137 -6.76 -13.27 6.89
C ALA A 137 -8.12 -13.30 6.21
N GLU A 138 -8.10 -13.46 4.89
CA GLU A 138 -9.25 -13.82 4.07
C GLU A 138 -9.22 -15.33 3.80
N VAL A 139 -10.39 -15.95 3.86
CA VAL A 139 -10.57 -17.37 3.56
C VAL A 139 -11.56 -17.53 2.42
N THR A 140 -11.13 -18.16 1.33
CA THR A 140 -11.99 -18.55 0.23
C THR A 140 -12.64 -19.91 0.53
N VAL A 141 -13.97 -19.97 0.44
CA VAL A 141 -14.78 -21.17 0.71
C VAL A 141 -15.56 -21.55 -0.56
N PRO A 142 -15.02 -22.46 -1.38
CA PRO A 142 -15.73 -22.99 -2.55
C PRO A 142 -17.01 -23.75 -2.17
N TYR A 143 -17.89 -23.94 -3.15
CA TYR A 143 -19.09 -24.77 -2.97
C TYR A 143 -18.73 -26.18 -2.52
N ASN A 144 -19.35 -26.62 -1.42
CA ASN A 144 -19.25 -27.95 -0.85
C ASN A 144 -17.82 -28.40 -0.51
N ASP A 145 -16.92 -27.44 -0.24
CA ASP A 145 -15.58 -27.76 0.22
C ASP A 145 -15.62 -28.34 1.65
N THR A 146 -14.70 -29.25 1.95
CA THR A 146 -14.63 -29.95 3.25
C THR A 146 -13.33 -29.66 4.00
N VAL A 147 -12.39 -29.00 3.34
CA VAL A 147 -11.11 -28.57 3.91
C VAL A 147 -10.78 -27.19 3.37
N THR A 148 -9.88 -26.47 4.04
CA THR A 148 -9.32 -25.23 3.53
C THR A 148 -7.85 -25.42 3.19
N ASP A 149 -7.51 -25.22 1.92
CA ASP A 149 -6.14 -25.31 1.43
C ASP A 149 -5.34 -24.05 1.75
N ALA A 150 -4.02 -24.16 1.81
CA ALA A 150 -3.13 -23.02 2.07
C ALA A 150 -3.34 -21.85 1.08
N GLY A 151 -3.61 -22.15 -0.20
CA GLY A 151 -3.88 -21.14 -1.22
C GLY A 151 -5.23 -20.42 -1.08
N GLN A 152 -6.14 -20.95 -0.26
CA GLN A 152 -7.43 -20.33 0.03
C GLN A 152 -7.37 -19.36 1.22
N CYS A 153 -6.26 -19.34 1.98
CA CYS A 153 -6.06 -18.47 3.14
C CYS A 153 -5.02 -17.38 2.81
N ILE A 154 -5.49 -16.15 2.62
CA ILE A 154 -4.64 -15.00 2.26
C ILE A 154 -4.45 -14.10 3.48
N PRO A 155 -3.22 -13.87 3.98
CA PRO A 155 -3.00 -12.99 5.11
C PRO A 155 -3.31 -11.53 4.77
N LEU A 156 -3.98 -10.83 5.67
CA LEU A 156 -4.39 -9.43 5.52
C LEU A 156 -3.81 -8.50 6.59
N ALA A 157 -3.23 -9.06 7.65
CA ALA A 157 -2.75 -8.26 8.78
C ALA A 157 -1.57 -7.36 8.42
N TRP A 158 -1.56 -6.18 9.05
CA TRP A 158 -0.37 -5.35 9.21
C TRP A 158 0.23 -5.53 10.61
N TYR A 159 1.42 -5.00 10.78
CA TYR A 159 2.26 -5.23 11.95
C TYR A 159 2.66 -3.92 12.63
N VAL A 160 2.97 -4.02 13.91
CA VAL A 160 3.60 -2.98 14.73
C VAL A 160 5.01 -3.45 15.05
N GLY A 161 5.99 -2.68 14.59
CA GLY A 161 7.40 -2.88 14.90
C GLY A 161 7.72 -2.62 16.38
N SER A 162 8.90 -3.05 16.82
CA SER A 162 9.35 -2.83 18.21
C SER A 162 9.54 -1.35 18.57
N ASP A 163 9.65 -0.48 17.56
CA ASP A 163 9.73 0.97 17.66
C ASP A 163 8.35 1.66 17.57
N GLY A 164 7.27 0.88 17.46
CA GLY A 164 5.91 1.39 17.24
C GLY A 164 5.61 1.77 15.79
N GLN A 165 6.51 1.55 14.84
CA GLN A 165 6.23 1.83 13.43
C GLN A 165 5.22 0.81 12.86
N LEU A 166 4.26 1.28 12.07
CA LEU A 166 3.41 0.40 11.28
C LEU A 166 4.18 -0.20 10.10
N LEU A 167 4.30 -1.53 10.09
CA LEU A 167 4.96 -2.32 9.06
C LEU A 167 3.91 -3.11 8.28
N CYS A 168 4.04 -3.16 6.95
CA CYS A 168 3.10 -3.86 6.08
C CYS A 168 3.79 -4.33 4.78
N THR A 169 2.99 -4.92 3.91
CA THR A 169 3.33 -5.14 2.49
C THR A 169 2.46 -4.23 1.61
N SER A 170 2.77 -4.16 0.33
CA SER A 170 1.97 -3.42 -0.66
C SER A 170 0.51 -3.85 -0.75
N THR A 171 0.15 -5.05 -0.25
CA THR A 171 -1.21 -5.58 -0.24
C THR A 171 -1.86 -5.65 1.14
N THR A 172 -1.12 -5.38 2.22
CA THR A 172 -1.62 -5.47 3.61
C THR A 172 -1.57 -4.13 4.35
N ARG A 173 -1.75 -3.02 3.63
CA ARG A 173 -1.76 -1.69 4.24
C ARG A 173 -2.93 -1.55 5.22
N PRO A 174 -2.74 -0.89 6.38
CA PRO A 174 -3.85 -0.55 7.26
C PRO A 174 -4.84 0.42 6.58
N PRO A 175 -6.05 0.61 7.14
CA PRO A 175 -6.97 1.64 6.70
C PRO A 175 -6.36 3.05 6.73
N HIS A 176 -6.88 3.94 5.90
CA HIS A 176 -6.46 5.33 5.86
C HIS A 176 -6.85 6.09 7.14
N GLU A 177 -5.91 6.86 7.64
CA GLU A 177 -6.11 7.88 8.66
C GLU A 177 -5.17 9.05 8.34
N PRO A 178 -5.61 10.32 8.41
CA PRO A 178 -4.73 11.46 8.16
C PRO A 178 -3.49 11.45 9.06
N GLY A 179 -2.30 11.58 8.47
CA GLY A 179 -1.01 11.59 9.18
C GLY A 179 -0.49 10.20 9.56
N ARG A 180 -1.24 9.12 9.32
CA ARG A 180 -0.76 7.75 9.57
C ARG A 180 0.40 7.44 8.64
N ARG A 181 1.50 6.97 9.21
CA ARG A 181 2.71 6.56 8.46
C ARG A 181 2.89 5.06 8.48
N ILE A 182 3.33 4.51 7.35
CA ILE A 182 3.60 3.08 7.19
C ILE A 182 4.94 2.86 6.50
N ARG A 183 5.51 1.67 6.72
CA ARG A 183 6.66 1.14 5.98
C ARG A 183 6.25 -0.17 5.29
N GLU A 184 6.43 -0.21 3.99
CA GLU A 184 6.33 -1.44 3.19
C GLU A 184 7.67 -2.15 3.16
N LEU A 185 7.70 -3.40 3.59
CA LEU A 185 8.93 -4.20 3.60
C LEU A 185 9.22 -4.87 2.26
N ASP A 186 8.19 -5.22 1.50
CA ASP A 186 8.30 -5.85 0.17
C ASP A 186 8.80 -4.87 -0.90
N THR A 187 8.35 -3.61 -0.86
CA THR A 187 8.77 -2.57 -1.81
C THR A 187 9.88 -1.66 -1.28
N GLY A 188 10.15 -1.69 0.03
CA GLY A 188 11.09 -0.78 0.67
C GLY A 188 10.65 0.69 0.67
N ARG A 189 9.34 0.95 0.55
CA ARG A 189 8.76 2.30 0.49
C ARG A 189 8.13 2.71 1.83
N SER A 190 8.09 4.00 2.11
CA SER A 190 7.37 4.58 3.24
C SER A 190 6.32 5.53 2.72
N TYR A 191 5.13 5.46 3.32
CA TYR A 191 3.99 6.28 2.93
C TYR A 191 3.41 7.03 4.13
N GLU A 192 2.75 8.14 3.85
CA GLU A 192 1.86 8.84 4.78
C GLU A 192 0.46 8.90 4.16
N SER A 193 -0.56 8.57 4.92
CA SER A 193 -1.94 8.67 4.48
C SER A 193 -2.42 10.11 4.70
N ASN A 194 -3.05 10.71 3.70
CA ASN A 194 -3.77 11.99 3.84
C ASN A 194 -5.25 11.81 4.26
N GLY A 195 -5.64 10.59 4.62
CA GLY A 195 -7.02 10.21 4.95
C GLY A 195 -7.78 9.53 3.80
N THR A 196 -7.31 9.63 2.56
CA THR A 196 -7.96 9.00 1.39
C THR A 196 -6.99 8.26 0.49
N VAL A 197 -5.73 8.69 0.40
CA VAL A 197 -4.68 8.07 -0.41
C VAL A 197 -3.35 8.00 0.36
N TRP A 198 -2.51 7.04 -0.02
CA TRP A 198 -1.16 6.87 0.50
C TRP A 198 -0.19 7.69 -0.35
N VAL A 199 0.43 8.70 0.24
CA VAL A 199 1.43 9.56 -0.40
C VAL A 199 2.82 9.00 -0.10
N LEU A 200 3.63 8.81 -1.14
CA LEU A 200 5.00 8.30 -0.99
C LEU A 200 5.88 9.34 -0.31
N LEU A 201 6.44 9.01 0.87
CA LEU A 201 7.42 9.84 1.57
C LEU A 201 8.85 9.47 1.18
N LEU A 202 9.13 8.17 1.20
CA LEU A 202 10.46 7.62 0.95
C LEU A 202 10.33 6.40 0.05
N GLY A 203 11.13 6.31 -0.99
CA GLY A 203 11.13 5.16 -1.87
C GLY A 203 12.00 5.39 -3.08
N ASP A 204 12.33 4.31 -3.77
CA ASP A 204 12.93 4.34 -5.11
C ASP A 204 12.13 3.34 -5.94
N THR A 205 11.57 3.78 -7.06
CA THR A 205 10.86 2.87 -7.97
C THR A 205 11.80 1.94 -8.71
N GLY A 206 13.12 2.16 -8.61
CA GLY A 206 14.09 1.64 -9.55
C GLY A 206 14.00 2.39 -10.88
N TRP A 207 15.02 2.21 -11.72
CA TRP A 207 14.99 2.71 -13.08
C TRP A 207 14.02 1.86 -13.92
N ILE A 208 13.03 2.51 -14.52
CA ILE A 208 12.22 1.94 -15.58
C ILE A 208 12.73 2.43 -16.93
N ASP A 209 12.71 1.55 -17.93
CA ASP A 209 13.04 1.89 -19.31
C ASP A 209 11.79 2.46 -20.00
N LEU A 210 11.95 3.56 -20.74
CA LEU A 210 10.90 4.15 -21.57
C LEU A 210 11.13 3.81 -23.04
N THR A 211 10.04 3.67 -23.78
CA THR A 211 10.08 3.43 -25.23
C THR A 211 10.16 4.74 -25.99
N ALA A 212 11.05 4.81 -26.98
CA ALA A 212 11.09 5.93 -27.90
C ALA A 212 9.85 5.96 -28.81
N GLU A 213 9.33 7.15 -29.07
CA GLU A 213 8.23 7.36 -30.01
C GLU A 213 8.68 7.25 -31.47
N ALA A 214 7.71 7.14 -32.38
CA ALA A 214 7.98 7.00 -33.81
C ALA A 214 8.92 8.10 -34.35
N GLY A 215 9.91 7.69 -35.14
CA GLY A 215 10.96 8.57 -35.66
C GLY A 215 12.15 8.76 -34.70
N TRP A 216 12.08 8.20 -33.49
CA TRP A 216 13.18 8.13 -32.55
C TRP A 216 13.50 6.67 -32.22
N THR A 217 14.74 6.43 -31.81
CA THR A 217 15.17 5.20 -31.16
C THR A 217 16.02 5.56 -29.94
N GLY A 218 16.24 4.61 -29.05
CA GLY A 218 17.24 4.72 -28.01
C GLY A 218 17.93 3.37 -27.92
N ALA A 219 19.21 3.33 -27.51
CA ALA A 219 19.74 2.04 -27.08
C ALA A 219 18.86 1.56 -25.90
N SER A 220 18.72 0.25 -25.72
CA SER A 220 17.74 -0.39 -24.81
C SER A 220 17.90 -0.04 -23.32
N THR A 221 18.79 0.89 -22.97
CA THR A 221 19.06 1.34 -21.60
C THR A 221 19.13 2.85 -21.44
N SER A 222 18.71 3.63 -22.45
CA SER A 222 19.14 5.03 -22.58
C SER A 222 18.08 6.05 -22.21
N ILE A 223 16.80 5.70 -22.31
CA ILE A 223 15.69 6.51 -21.80
C ILE A 223 15.20 5.85 -20.52
N LYS A 224 15.54 6.45 -19.38
CA LYS A 224 15.26 5.89 -18.07
C LYS A 224 14.63 6.90 -17.15
N LEU A 225 13.68 6.41 -16.37
CA LEU A 225 12.92 7.18 -15.40
C LEU A 225 12.95 6.48 -14.05
N ARG A 226 12.95 7.22 -12.95
CA ARG A 226 12.63 6.68 -11.62
C ARG A 226 12.01 7.76 -10.76
N ALA A 227 11.13 7.40 -9.83
CA ALA A 227 10.76 8.27 -8.72
C ALA A 227 11.57 7.85 -7.49
N LYS A 228 12.29 8.82 -6.92
CA LYS A 228 13.04 8.65 -5.69
C LYS A 228 12.72 9.78 -4.71
N ASN A 229 12.17 9.42 -3.56
CA ASN A 229 11.84 10.34 -2.45
C ASN A 229 11.05 11.58 -2.92
N GLY A 230 9.94 11.34 -3.64
CA GLY A 230 9.09 12.41 -4.16
C GLY A 230 9.70 13.23 -5.31
N THR A 231 10.84 12.81 -5.87
CA THR A 231 11.46 13.44 -7.04
C THR A 231 11.53 12.44 -8.17
N VAL A 232 10.97 12.79 -9.33
CA VAL A 232 11.17 12.05 -10.56
C VAL A 232 12.52 12.44 -11.16
N TRP A 233 13.30 11.44 -11.56
CA TRP A 233 14.56 11.57 -12.27
C TRP A 233 14.42 10.94 -13.64
N CYS A 234 14.61 11.74 -14.68
CA CYS A 234 14.64 11.30 -16.06
C CYS A 234 16.03 11.51 -16.63
N ARG A 235 16.55 10.49 -17.32
CA ARG A 235 17.72 10.60 -18.18
C ARG A 235 17.35 10.05 -19.55
N TRP A 236 17.82 10.70 -20.59
CA TRP A 236 17.55 10.24 -21.94
C TRP A 236 18.77 10.38 -22.83
N ASP A 237 18.82 9.48 -23.78
CA ASP A 237 19.72 9.50 -24.92
C ASP A 237 18.93 8.87 -26.07
N THR A 238 18.48 9.73 -26.99
CA THR A 238 17.57 9.37 -28.07
C THR A 238 18.16 9.76 -29.41
N HIS A 239 18.09 8.84 -30.37
CA HIS A 239 18.64 8.98 -31.70
C HIS A 239 17.49 9.21 -32.70
N ARG A 240 17.60 10.24 -33.53
CA ARG A 240 16.65 10.47 -34.61
C ARG A 240 16.85 9.43 -35.71
N VAL A 241 15.79 8.70 -36.07
CA VAL A 241 15.79 7.74 -37.19
C VAL A 241 14.74 8.05 -38.25
N GLY A 242 13.78 8.93 -37.92
CA GLY A 242 12.78 9.43 -38.86
C GLY A 242 13.31 10.52 -39.79
N SER A 243 12.40 11.12 -40.55
CA SER A 243 12.71 12.27 -41.41
C SER A 243 13.26 13.46 -40.62
N THR A 244 13.95 14.36 -41.31
CA THR A 244 14.44 15.62 -40.72
C THR A 244 13.30 16.42 -40.10
N VAL A 245 13.47 16.85 -38.85
CA VAL A 245 12.59 17.83 -38.20
C VAL A 245 13.09 19.22 -38.55
N ALA A 246 12.22 20.09 -39.04
CA ALA A 246 12.59 21.47 -39.37
C ALA A 246 13.04 22.24 -38.11
N ALA A 247 13.91 23.24 -38.30
CA ALA A 247 14.28 24.18 -37.25
C ALA A 247 13.03 24.79 -36.60
N GLY A 248 13.02 24.87 -35.27
CA GLY A 248 11.92 25.39 -34.45
C GLY A 248 10.71 24.47 -34.31
N ALA A 249 10.62 23.36 -35.06
CA ALA A 249 9.52 22.41 -34.94
C ALA A 249 9.71 21.47 -33.74
N LEU A 250 8.59 21.10 -33.11
CA LEU A 250 8.56 20.14 -32.00
C LEU A 250 8.49 18.70 -32.54
N SER A 251 9.23 17.79 -31.92
CA SER A 251 9.09 16.36 -32.16
C SER A 251 9.05 15.58 -30.84
N THR A 252 7.99 14.80 -30.64
CA THR A 252 7.86 13.92 -29.46
C THR A 252 8.87 12.78 -29.54
N ALA A 253 9.71 12.65 -28.52
CA ALA A 253 10.76 11.64 -28.45
C ALA A 253 10.38 10.42 -27.59
N PHE A 254 9.61 10.62 -26.52
CA PHE A 254 9.04 9.53 -25.72
C PHE A 254 7.84 10.02 -24.87
N LEU A 255 7.11 9.07 -24.30
CA LEU A 255 6.02 9.32 -23.35
C LEU A 255 6.42 8.94 -21.92
N ILE A 256 5.98 9.77 -20.97
CA ILE A 256 6.14 9.62 -19.53
C ILE A 256 4.86 8.98 -18.97
N PRO A 257 4.96 7.85 -18.24
CA PRO A 257 3.79 7.22 -17.64
C PRO A 257 3.08 8.17 -16.67
N ALA A 258 1.76 8.01 -16.55
CA ALA A 258 0.88 8.96 -15.87
C ALA A 258 1.34 9.28 -14.44
N GLU A 259 1.82 8.27 -13.73
CA GLU A 259 2.31 8.31 -12.36
C GLU A 259 3.67 8.99 -12.16
N TYR A 260 4.29 9.53 -13.22
CA TYR A 260 5.55 10.30 -13.12
C TYR A 260 5.48 11.66 -13.82
N ARG A 261 4.31 12.07 -14.31
CA ARG A 261 4.16 13.31 -15.07
C ARG A 261 4.35 14.52 -14.16
N THR A 262 5.00 15.55 -14.69
CA THR A 262 5.02 16.86 -14.05
C THR A 262 3.62 17.48 -14.03
N THR A 263 3.30 18.25 -12.99
CA THR A 263 2.03 19.00 -12.91
C THR A 263 2.06 20.30 -13.71
N VAL A 264 3.26 20.80 -14.06
CA VAL A 264 3.48 22.03 -14.81
C VAL A 264 4.40 21.79 -16.01
N GLY A 265 4.28 22.60 -17.06
CA GLY A 265 5.20 22.53 -18.19
C GLY A 265 6.63 22.89 -17.76
N MET A 266 7.61 22.10 -18.16
CA MET A 266 9.02 22.33 -17.85
C MET A 266 9.87 22.28 -19.12
N SER A 267 11.03 22.93 -19.10
CA SER A 267 12.00 22.87 -20.20
C SER A 267 13.41 22.67 -19.64
N GLU A 268 14.27 22.03 -20.43
CA GLU A 268 15.68 21.78 -20.12
C GLU A 268 16.50 21.89 -21.40
N SER A 269 17.71 22.45 -21.31
CA SER A 269 18.62 22.43 -22.45
C SER A 269 19.18 21.02 -22.63
N CYS A 270 19.32 20.56 -23.86
CA CYS A 270 19.90 19.27 -24.17
C CYS A 270 20.89 19.38 -25.31
N ASP A 271 21.93 18.56 -25.23
CA ASP A 271 23.01 18.56 -26.22
C ASP A 271 22.60 17.67 -27.39
N LEU A 272 22.77 18.20 -28.60
CA LEU A 272 22.75 17.39 -29.81
C LEU A 272 24.20 17.02 -30.16
N LEU A 273 24.53 15.72 -30.17
CA LEU A 273 25.83 15.26 -30.67
C LEU A 273 25.97 15.69 -32.14
N GLY A 274 26.90 16.61 -32.38
CA GLY A 274 26.99 17.40 -33.62
C GLY A 274 27.25 18.89 -33.38
N GLY A 275 27.11 19.37 -32.14
CA GLY A 275 27.48 20.74 -31.73
C GLY A 275 26.31 21.73 -31.66
N ALA A 276 25.11 21.31 -32.07
CA ALA A 276 23.89 22.10 -31.92
C ALA A 276 23.27 21.90 -30.52
N THR A 277 22.46 22.87 -30.10
CA THR A 277 21.66 22.79 -28.88
C THR A 277 20.18 22.59 -29.21
N ALA A 278 19.48 21.87 -28.33
CA ALA A 278 18.04 21.74 -28.37
C ALA A 278 17.43 21.99 -26.99
N VAL A 279 16.13 22.23 -26.96
CA VAL A 279 15.33 22.34 -25.74
C VAL A 279 14.41 21.13 -25.65
N ALA A 280 14.51 20.39 -24.56
CA ALA A 280 13.58 19.33 -24.18
C ALA A 280 12.42 19.95 -23.38
N HIS A 281 11.21 19.78 -23.87
CA HIS A 281 9.97 20.25 -23.27
C HIS A 281 9.23 19.06 -22.64
N PHE A 282 8.94 19.16 -21.34
CA PHE A 282 8.19 18.18 -20.57
C PHE A 282 6.79 18.73 -20.30
N ALA A 283 5.78 18.15 -20.93
CA ALA A 283 4.40 18.61 -20.79
C ALA A 283 3.66 17.84 -19.68
N PRO A 284 2.65 18.44 -19.01
CA PRO A 284 1.79 17.73 -18.06
C PRO A 284 1.00 16.56 -18.67
N SER A 285 0.83 16.55 -20.00
CA SER A 285 0.27 15.42 -20.74
C SER A 285 1.17 14.18 -20.76
N GLY A 286 2.42 14.30 -20.29
CA GLY A 286 3.42 13.24 -20.29
C GLY A 286 4.21 13.13 -21.58
N THR A 287 4.15 14.11 -22.47
CA THR A 287 5.01 14.13 -23.66
C THR A 287 6.37 14.76 -23.34
N MET A 288 7.46 14.13 -23.78
CA MET A 288 8.76 14.78 -23.91
C MET A 288 8.98 15.13 -25.37
N GLN A 289 9.11 16.42 -25.67
CA GLN A 289 9.31 16.93 -27.03
C GLN A 289 10.65 17.66 -27.14
N LEU A 290 11.34 17.47 -28.26
CA LEU A 290 12.57 18.17 -28.58
C LEU A 290 12.29 19.28 -29.60
N ARG A 291 12.90 20.45 -29.39
CA ARG A 291 12.93 21.58 -30.33
C ARG A 291 14.36 22.08 -30.47
N ALA A 292 14.87 22.16 -31.68
CA ALA A 292 16.21 22.70 -31.97
C ALA A 292 16.11 23.94 -32.85
N ASP A 293 17.07 24.85 -32.73
CA ASP A 293 17.16 26.04 -33.59
C ASP A 293 17.68 25.70 -34.99
N GLU A 294 18.29 24.52 -35.15
CA GLU A 294 18.71 23.93 -36.41
C GLU A 294 17.89 22.68 -36.76
N PRO A 295 17.79 22.29 -38.05
CA PRO A 295 17.07 21.08 -38.43
C PRO A 295 17.68 19.81 -37.81
N MET A 296 16.85 18.97 -37.17
CA MET A 296 17.29 17.69 -36.60
C MET A 296 17.18 16.58 -37.64
N ALA A 297 18.29 16.28 -38.32
CA ALA A 297 18.37 15.21 -39.32
C ALA A 297 18.43 13.81 -38.67
N ALA A 298 18.23 12.76 -39.47
CA ALA A 298 18.47 11.38 -39.05
C ALA A 298 19.94 11.20 -38.61
N GLY A 299 20.17 10.46 -37.53
CA GLY A 299 21.49 10.25 -36.92
C GLY A 299 21.85 11.23 -35.81
N VAL A 300 21.11 12.33 -35.63
CA VAL A 300 21.28 13.24 -34.49
C VAL A 300 20.93 12.52 -33.20
N ILE A 301 21.76 12.70 -32.16
CA ILE A 301 21.55 12.13 -30.83
C ILE A 301 21.29 13.27 -29.86
N ALA A 302 20.15 13.23 -29.17
CA ALA A 302 19.80 14.17 -28.12
C ALA A 302 19.99 13.52 -26.75
N ARG A 303 20.82 14.14 -25.90
CA ARG A 303 21.11 13.65 -24.55
C ARG A 303 20.77 14.69 -23.49
N GLY A 304 20.22 14.23 -22.38
CA GLY A 304 20.05 15.09 -21.22
C GLY A 304 19.55 14.35 -19.99
N SER A 305 19.38 15.11 -18.92
CA SER A 305 18.75 14.65 -17.69
C SER A 305 17.95 15.77 -17.07
N LYS A 306 16.84 15.42 -16.43
CA LYS A 306 15.96 16.37 -15.75
C LYS A 306 15.35 15.71 -14.52
N SER A 307 15.17 16.48 -13.48
CA SER A 307 14.43 16.07 -12.30
C SER A 307 13.30 17.04 -11.99
N TRP A 308 12.21 16.53 -11.43
CA TRP A 308 11.07 17.33 -10.98
C TRP A 308 10.38 16.70 -9.77
N PRO A 309 9.70 17.49 -8.93
CA PRO A 309 8.83 16.96 -7.88
C PRO A 309 7.73 16.08 -8.48
N LEU A 310 7.47 14.94 -7.85
CA LEU A 310 6.36 14.05 -8.18
C LEU A 310 5.03 14.65 -7.72
#